data_AF-A0A531LHH6-F1
#
_entry.id   AF-A0A531LHH6-F1
#
_cell.length_a   1.000
_cell.length_b   1.000
_cell.length_c   1.000
_cell.angle_alpha   90.00
_cell.angle_beta   90.00
_cell.angle_gamma   90.00
#
_symmetry.space_group_name_H-M   'P 1'
#
loop_
_entity.id
_entity.type
_entity.pdbx_description
1 polymer ?
#
loop_
_entity_poly.entity_id
_entity_poly.type
_entity_poly.pdbx_seq_one_letter_code
_entity_poly.pdbx_strand_id
1 'polypeptide(L)' 'MIKAFVVDNDRLRLADDLLANSDQIVWADLVSPTKQEEAAIEAWLGVAIPTREEMEEIEISSRLYV' A
#
# COMPACT_ATOMS: atom_id res chain seq x y z
N MET A 1 8.62 5.34 4.05
CA MET A 1 8.23 4.69 5.32
C MET A 1 6.87 4.05 5.13
N ILE A 2 6.79 2.74 5.32
CA ILE A 2 5.55 1.98 5.25
C ILE A 2 5.00 1.74 6.67
N LYS A 3 3.70 1.93 6.85
CA LYS A 3 2.96 1.40 8.00
C LYS A 3 1.91 0.43 7.50
N ALA A 4 1.69 -0.65 8.24
CA ALA A 4 0.64 -1.61 7.92
C ALA A 4 -0.25 -1.85 9.12
N PHE A 5 -1.51 -2.17 8.85
CA PHE A 5 -2.53 -2.32 9.88
C PHE A 5 -3.31 -3.62 9.68
N VAL A 6 -3.53 -4.32 10.78
CA VAL A 6 -4.45 -5.45 10.88
C VAL A 6 -5.70 -5.02 11.66
N VAL A 7 -6.80 -5.74 11.48
CA VAL A 7 -8.00 -5.55 12.31
C VAL A 7 -7.93 -6.50 13.51
N ASP A 8 -8.07 -5.95 14.71
CA ASP A 8 -8.19 -6.70 15.95
C ASP A 8 -9.31 -6.06 16.80
N ASN A 9 -10.34 -6.85 17.14
CA ASN A 9 -11.51 -6.40 17.90
C ASN A 9 -12.13 -5.08 17.36
N ASP A 10 -12.43 -5.04 16.07
CA ASP A 10 -12.99 -3.88 15.35
C ASP A 10 -12.13 -2.61 15.41
N ARG A 11 -10.83 -2.75 15.66
CA ARG A 11 -9.86 -1.64 15.69
C ARG A 11 -8.67 -1.92 14.80
N LEU A 12 -8.11 -0.86 14.22
CA LEU A 12 -6.84 -0.94 13.50
C LEU A 12 -5.70 -0.99 14.50
N ARG A 13 -4.86 -2.02 14.39
CA ARG A 13 -3.60 -2.16 15.12
C ARG A 13 -2.45 -2.15 14.13
N LEU A 14 -1.35 -1.48 14.49
CA LEU A 14 -0.13 -1.52 13.71
C LEU A 14 0.39 -2.97 13.64
N ALA A 15 0.73 -3.43 12.45
CA ALA A 15 1.42 -4.69 12.23
C ALA A 15 2.91 -4.51 12.55
N ASP A 16 3.49 -5.46 13.27
CA ASP A 16 4.90 -5.42 13.66
C ASP A 16 5.84 -5.83 12.51
N ASP A 17 5.34 -6.69 11.60
CA ASP A 17 6.05 -7.14 10.40
C ASP A 17 5.05 -7.25 9.23
N LEU A 18 5.38 -6.61 8.11
CA LEU A 18 4.53 -6.56 6.92
C LEU A 18 4.39 -7.95 6.27
N LEU A 19 5.50 -8.67 6.07
CA LEU A 19 5.51 -9.92 5.32
C LEU A 19 4.99 -11.08 6.16
N ALA A 20 5.30 -11.09 7.46
CA ALA A 20 4.79 -12.13 8.36
C ALA A 20 3.26 -12.06 8.57
N ASN A 21 2.65 -10.88 8.35
CA ASN A 21 1.23 -10.64 8.53
C ASN A 21 0.51 -10.28 7.22
N SER A 22 1.11 -10.58 6.06
CA SER A 22 0.60 -10.22 4.73
C SER A 22 -0.88 -10.54 4.55
N ASP A 23 -1.29 -11.72 5.04
CA ASP A 23 -2.64 -12.26 4.84
C ASP A 23 -3.69 -11.63 5.78
N GLN A 24 -3.24 -10.87 6.79
CA GLN A 24 -4.08 -10.22 7.79
C GLN A 24 -4.11 -8.70 7.66
N ILE A 25 -3.20 -8.12 6.86
CA ILE A 25 -3.15 -6.67 6.68
C ILE A 25 -4.33 -6.22 5.84
N VAL A 26 -5.03 -5.22 6.36
CA VAL A 26 -6.18 -4.59 5.67
C VAL A 26 -5.83 -3.22 5.09
N TRP A 27 -4.74 -2.61 5.54
CA TRP A 27 -4.31 -1.30 5.08
C TRP A 27 -2.78 -1.17 5.15
N ALA A 28 -2.16 -0.78 4.04
CA ALA A 28 -0.79 -0.29 3.97
C ALA A 28 -0.78 1.21 3.64
N ASP A 29 -0.10 2.00 4.47
CA ASP A 29 0.07 3.44 4.32
C ASP A 29 1.52 3.75 3.94
N LEU A 30 1.70 4.39 2.77
CA LEU A 30 2.98 4.67 2.15
C LEU A 30 3.22 6.18 2.16
N VAL A 31 4.12 6.66 3.03
CA VAL A 31 4.52 8.07 3.07
C VAL A 31 5.92 8.22 2.53
N SER A 32 6.04 8.86 1.35
CA SER A 32 7.29 9.03 0.60
C SER A 32 8.14 7.76 0.62
N PRO A 33 7.61 6.64 0.09
CA PRO A 33 8.31 5.38 0.13
C PRO A 33 9.62 5.44 -0.68
N THR A 34 10.60 4.62 -0.31
CA THR A 34 11.76 4.38 -1.16
C THR A 34 11.39 3.44 -2.31
N LYS A 35 12.20 3.39 -3.36
CA LYS A 35 12.01 2.43 -4.46
C LYS A 35 12.00 0.98 -3.99
N GLN A 36 12.75 0.65 -2.93
CA GLN A 36 12.76 -0.70 -2.38
C GLN A 36 11.47 -1.00 -1.61
N GLU A 37 10.94 -0.01 -0.88
CA GLU A 37 9.65 -0.10 -0.21
C GLU A 37 8.51 -0.27 -1.22
N GLU A 38 8.50 0.52 -2.31
CA GLU A 38 7.54 0.37 -3.41
C GLU A 38 7.59 -1.04 -4.00
N ALA A 39 8.77 -1.50 -4.44
CA ALA A 39 8.92 -2.83 -5.05
C ALA A 39 8.48 -3.97 -4.13
N ALA A 40 8.69 -3.85 -2.81
CA ALA A 40 8.23 -4.84 -1.85
C ALA A 40 6.70 -4.90 -1.76
N ILE A 41 6.03 -3.73 -1.78
CA ILE A 41 4.58 -3.63 -1.76
C ILE A 41 3.96 -4.13 -3.06
N GLU A 42 4.54 -3.76 -4.21
CA GLU A 42 4.07 -4.22 -5.52
C GLU A 42 4.20 -5.74 -5.66
N ALA A 43 5.31 -6.32 -5.22
CA ALA A 43 5.52 -7.77 -5.22
C ALA A 43 4.52 -8.50 -4.30
N TRP A 44 4.14 -7.89 -3.19
CA TRP A 44 3.17 -8.46 -2.26
C TRP A 44 1.72 -8.35 -2.77
N LEU A 45 1.30 -7.18 -3.24
CA LEU A 45 -0.09 -6.94 -3.67
C LEU A 45 -0.37 -7.36 -5.12
N GLY A 46 0.68 -7.53 -5.94
CA GLY A 46 0.55 -7.84 -7.35
C GLY A 46 0.03 -6.69 -8.21
N VAL A 47 0.05 -5.46 -7.69
CA VAL A 47 -0.37 -4.23 -8.39
C VAL A 47 0.74 -3.18 -8.30
N ALA A 48 0.85 -2.34 -9.32
CA ALA A 48 1.81 -1.25 -9.33
C ALA A 48 1.34 -0.11 -8.41
N ILE A 49 2.29 0.57 -7.76
CA ILE A 49 2.01 1.81 -7.03
C ILE A 49 2.08 2.97 -8.04
N PRO A 50 1.07 3.84 -8.09
CA PRO A 50 1.07 4.94 -9.05
C PRO A 50 2.24 5.89 -8.79
N THR A 51 2.89 6.29 -9.87
CA THR A 51 3.94 7.30 -9.86
C THR A 51 3.36 8.68 -9.55
N ARG A 52 4.21 9.63 -9.13
CA ARG A 52 3.78 11.00 -8.85
C ARG A 52 3.16 11.68 -10.07
N GLU A 53 3.68 11.41 -11.26
CA GLU A 53 3.17 11.95 -12.52
C GLU A 53 1.75 11.44 -12.80
N GLU A 54 1.51 10.11 -12.66
CA GLU A 54 0.18 9.53 -12.81
C GLU A 54 -0.82 10.08 -11.77
N MET A 55 -0.37 10.34 -10.55
CA MET A 55 -1.22 10.95 -9.51
C MET A 55 -1.63 12.39 -9.82
N GLU A 56 -0.90 13.11 -10.68
CA GLU A 56 -1.24 14.47 -11.10
C GLU A 56 -2.34 14.50 -12.19
N GLU A 57 -2.58 13.38 -12.87
CA GLU A 57 -3.62 13.28 -13.90
C GLU A 57 -5.03 13.49 -13.30
N ILE A 58 -5.93 14.10 -14.08
CA ILE A 58 -7.28 14.49 -13.64
C ILE A 58 -8.38 13.65 -14.29
N GLU A 59 -8.02 12.94 -15.35
CA GLU A 59 -8.87 12.10 -16.16
C GLU A 59 -9.31 10.86 -15.35
N ILE A 60 -10.60 10.52 -15.44
CA ILE A 60 -11.17 9.38 -14.70
C ILE A 60 -10.47 8.07 -15.05
N SER A 61 -10.11 7.91 -16.33
CA SER A 61 -9.38 6.73 -16.83
C SER A 61 -8.02 6.53 -16.17
N SER A 62 -7.42 7.61 -15.67
CA SER A 62 -6.10 7.60 -15.05
C SER A 62 -6.16 7.44 -13.53
N ARG A 63 -7.32 7.73 -12.93
CA ARG A 63 -7.54 7.64 -11.47
C ARG A 63 -8.17 6.34 -11.01
N LEU A 64 -8.92 5.66 -11.88
CA LEU A 64 -9.64 4.44 -11.56
C LEU A 64 -9.05 3.26 -12.33
N TYR A 65 -8.35 2.37 -11.62
CA TYR A 65 -7.89 1.08 -12.14
C TYR A 65 -9.01 0.05 -11.94
N VAL A 66 -9.54 -0.52 -13.03
CA VAL A 66 -10.65 -1.50 -13.04
C VAL A 66 -10.16 -2.84 -13.59
#